data_AF-A0A2X2CFK3-F1
#
_entry.id   AF-A0A2X2CFK3-F1
#
_cell.length_a   1.000
_cell.length_b   1.000
_cell.length_c   1.000
_cell.angle_alpha   90.00
_cell.angle_beta   90.00
_cell.angle_gamma   90.00
#
_symmetry.space_group_name_H-M   'P 1'
#
loop_
_entity.id
_entity.type
_entity.pdbx_description
1 polymer ?
#
loop_
_entity_poly.entity_id
_entity_poly.type
_entity_poly.pdbx_seq_one_letter_code
_entity_poly.pdbx_strand_id
1 'polypeptide(L)'
;MGAYVDWVSKKPHFRDVGIALYGSQSHLAGLMLGCEEEIALRMQTYSHTTAIIGDLLEGGLAATIFVCGQVNSRRAEGKVHALTVTSKDRIPNWPAVKTFTEQDMPMDINGWIGWFVSANTPDPTISDLFNKVARMQQTQDYQELQKRYLLTQASLSPEQTQTTHH
;
A
#
# COMPACT_ATOMS: atom_id res chain seq x y z
N MET A 1 6.11 3.89 -15.34
CA MET A 1 6.01 5.22 -14.68
C MET A 1 6.28 6.39 -15.62
N GLY A 2 7.39 6.43 -16.36
CA GLY A 2 7.78 7.62 -17.16
C GLY A 2 6.70 8.22 -18.08
N ALA A 3 5.86 7.40 -18.71
CA ALA A 3 4.73 7.91 -19.52
C ALA A 3 3.66 8.66 -18.70
N TYR A 4 3.40 8.23 -17.46
CA TYR A 4 2.50 8.93 -16.55
C TYR A 4 3.09 10.29 -16.13
N VAL A 5 4.36 10.29 -15.71
CA VAL A 5 5.13 11.48 -15.31
C VAL A 5 5.13 12.51 -16.44
N ASP A 6 5.49 12.11 -17.67
CA ASP A 6 5.46 12.99 -18.85
C ASP A 6 4.05 13.56 -19.10
N TRP A 7 3.02 12.72 -18.97
CA TRP A 7 1.64 13.12 -19.20
C TRP A 7 1.15 14.15 -18.17
N VAL A 8 1.41 13.95 -16.87
CA VAL A 8 1.01 14.90 -15.82
C VAL A 8 1.87 16.17 -15.82
N SER A 9 3.14 16.09 -16.23
CA SER A 9 4.01 17.26 -16.37
C SER A 9 3.43 18.23 -17.40
N LYS A 10 2.96 17.73 -18.55
CA LYS A 10 2.32 18.51 -19.61
C LYS A 10 0.87 18.93 -19.33
N LYS A 11 0.23 18.36 -18.31
CA LYS A 11 -1.19 18.58 -17.99
C LYS A 11 -1.40 18.92 -16.51
N PRO A 12 -1.12 20.16 -16.08
CA PRO A 12 -1.21 20.55 -14.66
C PRO A 12 -2.61 20.44 -14.05
N HIS A 13 -3.67 20.42 -14.87
CA HIS A 13 -5.04 20.20 -14.40
C HIS A 13 -5.31 18.74 -14.00
N PHE A 14 -4.53 17.78 -14.48
CA PHE A 14 -4.65 16.35 -14.19
C PHE A 14 -3.54 15.87 -13.24
N ARG A 15 -3.30 16.61 -12.16
CA ARG A 15 -2.27 16.27 -11.16
C ARG A 15 -2.86 15.76 -9.85
N ASP A 16 -4.16 15.55 -9.79
CA ASP A 16 -4.84 15.04 -8.60
C ASP A 16 -4.59 13.54 -8.44
N VAL A 17 -4.04 13.18 -7.29
CA VAL A 17 -3.73 11.82 -6.87
C VAL A 17 -4.56 11.48 -5.63
N GLY A 18 -5.40 10.47 -5.76
CA GLY A 18 -6.25 10.02 -4.66
C GLY A 18 -5.46 9.26 -3.59
N ILE A 19 -5.65 9.64 -2.33
CA ILE A 19 -5.04 9.00 -1.15
C ILE A 19 -6.11 8.76 -0.07
N ALA A 20 -5.82 7.82 0.84
CA ALA A 20 -6.74 7.55 1.95
C ALA A 20 -6.81 8.72 2.94
N LEU A 21 -5.67 9.17 3.44
CA LEU A 21 -5.57 10.31 4.37
C LEU A 21 -4.16 10.93 4.34
N TYR A 22 -4.06 12.19 4.74
CA TYR A 22 -2.78 12.87 4.96
C TYR A 22 -1.96 12.16 6.04
N GLY A 23 -0.70 11.88 5.74
CA GLY A 23 0.22 11.15 6.62
C GLY A 23 0.18 9.63 6.44
N SER A 24 -0.72 9.10 5.60
CA SER A 24 -0.65 7.69 5.19
C SER A 24 0.59 7.40 4.34
N GLN A 25 0.90 6.12 4.19
CA GLN A 25 1.91 5.64 3.25
C GLN A 25 1.63 6.07 1.80
N SER A 26 0.35 6.08 1.38
CA SER A 26 -0.04 6.59 0.06
C SER A 26 0.26 8.08 -0.10
N HIS A 27 0.10 8.88 0.96
CA HIS A 27 0.48 10.29 0.96
C HIS A 27 1.99 10.45 0.81
N LEU A 28 2.77 9.74 1.63
CA LEU A 28 4.23 9.80 1.60
C LEU A 28 4.80 9.37 0.25
N ALA A 29 4.32 8.26 -0.32
CA ALA A 29 4.75 7.77 -1.63
C ALA A 29 4.43 8.79 -2.74
N GLY A 30 3.27 9.45 -2.68
CA GLY A 30 2.91 10.51 -3.63
C GLY A 30 3.81 11.73 -3.53
N LEU A 31 4.17 12.15 -2.31
CA LEU A 31 5.11 13.24 -2.08
C LEU A 31 6.52 12.89 -2.59
N MET A 32 7.01 11.68 -2.29
CA MET A 32 8.31 11.21 -2.77
C MET A 32 8.38 11.20 -4.30
N LEU A 33 7.33 10.69 -4.98
CA LEU A 33 7.25 10.75 -6.44
C LEU A 33 7.28 12.20 -6.95
N GLY A 34 6.50 13.10 -6.33
CA GLY A 34 6.49 14.51 -6.72
C GLY A 34 7.85 15.20 -6.53
N CYS A 35 8.59 14.85 -5.47
CA CYS A 35 9.94 15.35 -5.22
C CYS A 35 10.95 14.81 -6.22
N GLU A 36 10.98 13.50 -6.45
CA GLU A 36 11.97 12.83 -7.31
C GLU A 36 11.84 13.25 -8.78
N GLU A 37 10.60 13.45 -9.24
CA GLU A 37 10.32 13.84 -10.63
C GLU A 37 10.14 15.36 -10.81
N GLU A 38 10.30 16.14 -9.73
CA GLU A 38 10.08 17.60 -9.71
C GLU A 38 8.69 18.03 -10.24
N ILE A 39 7.64 17.25 -9.94
CA ILE A 39 6.26 17.52 -10.37
C ILE A 39 5.37 17.82 -9.16
N ALA A 40 4.66 18.94 -9.25
CA ALA A 40 3.66 19.32 -8.26
C ALA A 40 2.37 18.48 -8.37
N LEU A 41 2.37 17.31 -7.74
CA LEU A 41 1.17 16.47 -7.56
C LEU A 41 0.27 17.04 -6.45
N ARG A 42 -1.05 16.95 -6.64
CA ARG A 42 -2.06 17.38 -5.68
C ARG A 42 -2.67 16.16 -5.01
N MET A 43 -2.57 16.07 -3.69
CA MET A 43 -3.07 14.92 -2.94
C MET A 43 -4.52 15.17 -2.53
N GLN A 44 -5.44 14.30 -2.94
CA GLN A 44 -6.85 14.40 -2.60
C GLN A 44 -7.25 13.25 -1.67
N THR A 45 -7.76 13.59 -0.49
CA THR A 45 -8.17 12.60 0.51
C THR A 45 -9.59 12.12 0.28
N TYR A 46 -9.83 10.84 0.52
CA TYR A 46 -11.15 10.23 0.43
C TYR A 46 -11.43 9.38 1.66
N SER A 47 -12.67 9.44 2.15
CA SER A 47 -13.06 8.68 3.34
C SER A 47 -13.09 7.16 3.12
N HIS A 48 -13.20 6.69 1.87
CA HIS A 48 -13.30 5.26 1.55
C HIS A 48 -12.66 4.93 0.19
N THR A 49 -12.08 3.73 0.08
CA THR A 49 -11.46 3.21 -1.15
C THR A 49 -12.40 3.20 -2.37
N THR A 50 -13.69 2.92 -2.17
CA THR A 50 -14.66 2.88 -3.27
C THR A 50 -14.86 4.22 -3.96
N ALA A 51 -14.77 5.33 -3.22
CA ALA A 51 -14.90 6.68 -3.77
C ALA A 51 -13.68 7.04 -4.65
N ILE A 52 -12.46 6.75 -4.20
CA ILE A 52 -11.24 6.97 -4.99
C ILE A 52 -11.31 6.19 -6.31
N ILE A 53 -11.72 4.91 -6.25
CA ILE A 53 -11.82 4.09 -7.45
C ILE A 53 -12.91 4.60 -8.40
N GLY A 54 -14.03 5.10 -7.88
CA GLY A 54 -15.05 5.77 -8.69
C GLY A 54 -14.45 6.94 -9.47
N ASP A 55 -13.85 7.90 -8.77
CA ASP A 55 -13.26 9.08 -9.40
C ASP A 55 -12.10 8.74 -10.36
N LEU A 56 -11.31 7.70 -10.07
CA LEU A 56 -10.29 7.21 -11.00
C LEU A 56 -10.90 6.68 -12.30
N LEU A 57 -11.99 5.90 -12.21
CA LEU A 57 -12.65 5.32 -13.38
C LEU A 57 -13.44 6.36 -14.18
N GLU A 58 -13.97 7.37 -13.52
CA GLU A 58 -14.66 8.52 -14.13
C GLU A 58 -13.69 9.55 -14.73
N GLY A 59 -12.38 9.42 -14.45
CA GLY A 59 -11.32 10.30 -14.96
C GLY A 59 -11.15 11.60 -14.18
N GLY A 60 -11.75 11.71 -12.99
CA GLY A 60 -11.54 12.82 -12.06
C GLY A 60 -10.17 12.78 -11.37
N LEU A 61 -9.60 11.59 -11.19
CA LEU A 61 -8.23 11.41 -10.69
C LEU A 61 -7.28 10.96 -11.80
N ALA A 62 -6.07 11.52 -11.78
CA ALA A 62 -5.00 11.11 -12.68
C ALA A 62 -4.38 9.76 -12.27
N ALA A 63 -4.27 9.54 -10.96
CA ALA A 63 -3.76 8.32 -10.38
C ALA A 63 -4.21 8.18 -8.92
N THR A 64 -3.84 7.06 -8.32
CA THR A 64 -3.98 6.81 -6.89
C THR A 64 -2.91 5.81 -6.45
N ILE A 65 -2.57 5.83 -5.16
CA ILE A 65 -1.67 4.87 -4.54
C ILE A 65 -2.48 4.04 -3.56
N PHE A 66 -2.52 2.73 -3.77
CA PHE A 66 -3.36 1.80 -3.02
C PHE A 66 -2.61 0.59 -2.50
N VAL A 67 -3.15 -0.02 -1.45
CA VAL A 67 -2.76 -1.36 -1.03
C VAL A 67 -3.14 -2.36 -2.12
N CYS A 68 -2.17 -3.09 -2.67
CA CYS A 68 -2.34 -3.94 -3.85
C CYS A 68 -3.52 -4.91 -3.74
N GLY A 69 -3.73 -5.51 -2.56
CA GLY A 69 -4.86 -6.40 -2.29
C GLY A 69 -6.25 -5.80 -2.54
N GLN A 70 -6.43 -4.50 -2.29
CA GLN A 70 -7.72 -3.83 -2.44
C GLN A 70 -8.14 -3.65 -3.91
N VAL A 71 -7.15 -3.64 -4.82
CA VAL A 71 -7.36 -3.41 -6.25
C VAL A 71 -7.08 -4.64 -7.11
N ASN A 72 -6.68 -5.77 -6.50
CA ASN A 72 -6.24 -6.96 -7.24
C ASN A 72 -7.30 -7.51 -8.20
N SER A 73 -8.57 -7.62 -7.76
CA SER A 73 -9.66 -8.08 -8.64
C SER A 73 -9.92 -7.10 -9.78
N ARG A 74 -10.01 -5.80 -9.49
CA ARG A 74 -10.23 -4.75 -10.49
C ARG A 74 -9.10 -4.68 -11.51
N ARG A 75 -7.85 -4.92 -11.07
CA ARG A 75 -6.69 -5.02 -11.96
C ARG A 75 -6.78 -6.25 -12.85
N ALA A 76 -7.16 -7.40 -12.29
CA ALA A 76 -7.35 -8.64 -13.05
C ALA A 76 -8.48 -8.53 -14.08
N GLU A 77 -9.53 -7.76 -13.77
CA GLU A 77 -10.63 -7.42 -14.69
C GLU A 77 -10.24 -6.36 -15.75
N GLY A 78 -9.03 -5.79 -15.69
CA GLY A 78 -8.57 -4.76 -16.61
C GLY A 78 -9.18 -3.37 -16.37
N LYS A 79 -9.91 -3.17 -15.27
CA LYS A 79 -10.55 -1.89 -14.93
C LYS A 79 -9.55 -0.85 -14.43
N VAL A 80 -8.47 -1.29 -13.79
CA VAL A 80 -7.38 -0.41 -13.34
C VAL A 80 -6.04 -0.96 -13.81
N HIS A 81 -5.10 -0.06 -14.07
CA HIS A 81 -3.76 -0.41 -14.53
C HIS A 81 -2.72 -0.05 -13.46
N ALA A 82 -1.97 -1.05 -13.00
CA ALA A 82 -0.90 -0.84 -12.02
C ALA A 82 0.38 -0.37 -12.74
N LEU A 83 0.80 0.86 -12.47
CA LEU A 83 1.97 1.50 -13.10
C LEU A 83 3.30 1.10 -12.43
N THR A 84 3.25 0.85 -11.13
CA THR A 84 4.41 0.54 -10.29
C THR A 84 3.95 -0.05 -8.95
N VAL A 85 4.90 -0.55 -8.15
CA VAL A 85 4.70 -0.88 -6.73
C VAL A 85 5.73 -0.17 -5.86
N THR A 86 5.32 0.19 -4.64
CA THR A 86 6.12 0.96 -3.65
C THR A 86 7.07 0.11 -2.84
N SER A 87 6.90 -1.21 -2.87
CA SER A 87 7.77 -2.18 -2.22
C SER A 87 9.11 -2.29 -2.94
N LYS A 88 10.17 -2.61 -2.19
CA LYS A 88 11.48 -2.94 -2.77
C LYS A 88 11.43 -4.04 -3.84
N ASP A 89 10.66 -5.09 -3.58
CA ASP A 89 10.52 -6.25 -4.48
C ASP A 89 9.17 -6.22 -5.20
N ARG A 90 9.11 -6.83 -6.40
CA ARG A 90 7.86 -6.98 -7.14
C ARG A 90 6.89 -7.88 -6.38
N ILE A 91 5.59 -7.61 -6.52
CA ILE A 91 4.55 -8.51 -6.02
C ILE A 91 4.58 -9.80 -6.87
N PRO A 92 4.72 -11.00 -6.26
CA PRO A 92 4.86 -12.25 -7.02
C PRO A 92 3.75 -12.50 -8.03
N ASN A 93 2.52 -12.08 -7.71
CA ASN A 93 1.35 -12.23 -8.58
C ASN A 93 1.27 -11.17 -9.69
N TRP A 94 2.07 -10.09 -9.61
CA TRP A 94 2.11 -9.00 -10.59
C TRP A 94 3.53 -8.87 -11.20
N PRO A 95 4.10 -9.94 -11.80
CA PRO A 95 5.50 -9.94 -12.21
C PRO A 95 5.83 -8.93 -13.32
N ALA A 96 4.83 -8.46 -14.07
CA ALA A 96 4.99 -7.45 -15.11
C ALA A 96 5.06 -6.01 -14.56
N VAL A 97 4.63 -5.77 -13.31
CA VAL A 97 4.62 -4.45 -12.69
C VAL A 97 5.97 -4.23 -12.02
N LYS A 98 6.72 -3.25 -12.50
CA LYS A 98 8.02 -2.87 -11.94
C LYS A 98 7.86 -2.18 -10.59
N THR A 99 8.90 -2.22 -9.76
CA THR A 99 8.99 -1.38 -8.57
C THR A 99 9.41 0.05 -8.93
N PHE A 100 9.30 0.98 -7.99
CA PHE A 100 9.90 2.31 -8.14
C PHE A 100 11.43 2.23 -8.29
N THR A 101 12.09 1.39 -7.50
CA THR A 101 13.55 1.20 -7.55
C THR A 101 14.04 0.71 -8.91
N GLU A 102 13.30 -0.17 -9.57
CA GLU A 102 13.60 -0.63 -10.94
C GLU A 102 13.38 0.43 -12.03
N GLN A 103 12.87 1.60 -11.64
CA GLN A 103 12.61 2.77 -12.49
C GLN A 103 13.39 3.98 -11.98
N ASP A 104 14.54 3.73 -11.32
CA ASP A 104 15.49 4.73 -10.86
C ASP A 104 14.95 5.71 -9.80
N MET A 105 13.83 5.37 -9.14
CA MET A 105 13.26 6.14 -8.04
C MET A 105 13.37 5.33 -6.73
N PRO A 106 14.23 5.73 -5.77
CA PRO A 106 14.43 4.97 -4.54
C PRO A 106 13.19 5.04 -3.64
N MET A 107 12.43 3.95 -3.55
CA MET A 107 11.28 3.82 -2.67
C MET A 107 11.16 2.40 -2.13
N ASP A 108 10.97 2.29 -0.82
CA ASP A 108 10.63 1.05 -0.14
C ASP A 108 9.59 1.35 0.94
N ILE A 109 8.36 1.66 0.49
CA ILE A 109 7.23 1.92 1.38
C ILE A 109 6.35 0.69 1.37
N ASN A 110 6.39 -0.06 2.48
CA ASN A 110 5.61 -1.26 2.69
C ASN A 110 4.62 -1.09 3.84
N GLY A 111 3.35 -1.41 3.58
CA GLY A 111 2.32 -1.45 4.61
C GLY A 111 2.41 -2.72 5.45
N TRP A 112 2.34 -2.57 6.77
CA TRP A 112 2.22 -3.68 7.71
C TRP A 112 1.02 -3.46 8.63
N ILE A 113 0.49 -4.55 9.15
CA ILE A 113 -0.60 -4.54 10.11
C ILE A 113 -0.13 -5.32 11.32
N GLY A 114 -0.20 -4.68 12.48
CA GLY A 114 0.22 -5.25 13.76
C GLY A 114 -0.92 -5.25 14.78
N TRP A 115 -0.74 -6.06 15.81
CA TRP A 115 -1.56 -6.05 17.00
C TRP A 115 -0.84 -5.27 18.09
N PHE A 116 -1.55 -4.38 18.77
CA PHE A 116 -0.98 -3.55 19.83
C PHE A 116 -1.81 -3.69 21.10
N VAL A 117 -1.12 -3.58 22.23
CA VAL A 117 -1.72 -3.55 23.56
C VAL A 117 -1.21 -2.35 24.32
N SER A 118 -1.86 -2.00 25.44
CA SER A 118 -1.37 -0.95 26.33
C SER A 118 0.03 -1.30 26.84
N ALA A 119 0.89 -0.29 27.02
CA ALA A 119 2.26 -0.48 27.53
C ALA A 119 2.30 -1.17 28.90
N ASN A 120 1.23 -1.08 29.70
CA ASN A 120 1.13 -1.69 31.02
C ASN A 120 0.45 -3.08 31.00
N THR A 121 0.28 -3.69 29.83
CA THR A 121 -0.35 -5.02 29.71
C THR A 121 0.61 -6.09 30.27
N PRO A 122 0.19 -6.94 31.22
CA PRO A 122 1.07 -7.96 31.78
C PRO A 122 1.57 -8.98 30.74
N ASP A 123 2.83 -9.43 30.89
CA ASP A 123 3.46 -10.41 29.99
C ASP A 123 2.65 -11.70 29.74
N PRO A 124 1.96 -12.29 30.75
CA PRO A 124 1.12 -13.46 30.50
C PRO A 124 -0.01 -13.18 29.50
N THR A 125 -0.58 -11.98 29.52
CA THR A 125 -1.64 -11.55 28.60
C THR A 125 -1.07 -11.31 27.20
N ILE A 126 0.12 -10.72 27.10
CA ILE A 126 0.83 -10.54 25.82
C ILE A 126 1.11 -11.90 25.18
N SER A 127 1.64 -12.84 25.97
CA SER A 127 1.97 -14.20 25.53
C SER A 127 0.73 -14.97 25.06
N ASP A 128 -0.38 -14.87 25.80
CA ASP A 128 -1.65 -15.48 25.40
C ASP A 128 -2.20 -14.89 24.09
N LEU A 129 -2.18 -13.55 23.94
CA LEU A 129 -2.58 -12.89 22.69
C LEU A 129 -1.72 -13.34 21.51
N PHE A 130 -0.39 -13.35 21.67
CA PHE A 130 0.54 -13.79 20.64
C PHE A 130 0.21 -15.22 20.18
N ASN A 131 0.01 -16.14 21.13
CA ASN A 131 -0.34 -17.53 20.82
C ASN A 131 -1.69 -17.66 20.10
N LYS A 132 -2.69 -16.87 20.50
CA LYS A 132 -4.01 -16.87 19.83
C LYS A 132 -3.93 -16.32 18.41
N VAL A 133 -3.19 -15.23 18.19
CA VAL A 133 -2.94 -14.68 16.85
C VAL A 133 -2.20 -15.70 16.00
N ALA A 134 -1.13 -16.30 16.52
CA ALA A 134 -0.37 -17.33 15.80
C ALA A 134 -1.26 -18.51 15.38
N ARG A 135 -2.15 -18.99 16.27
CA ARG A 135 -3.13 -20.05 15.94
C ARG A 135 -4.12 -19.61 14.87
N MET A 136 -4.68 -18.41 14.97
CA MET A 136 -5.57 -17.85 13.95
C MET A 136 -4.89 -17.79 12.58
N GLN A 137 -3.60 -17.41 12.54
CA GLN A 137 -2.85 -17.32 11.29
C GLN A 137 -2.70 -18.68 10.57
N GLN A 138 -2.77 -19.80 11.30
CA GLN A 138 -2.73 -21.14 10.73
C GLN A 138 -4.08 -21.64 10.20
N THR A 139 -5.17 -20.90 10.42
CA THR A 139 -6.50 -21.30 9.94
C THR A 139 -6.61 -21.12 8.42
N GLN A 140 -7.38 -22.00 7.77
CA GLN A 140 -7.60 -21.95 6.32
C GLN A 140 -8.24 -20.62 5.90
N ASP A 141 -9.23 -20.14 6.65
CA ASP A 141 -9.91 -18.88 6.36
C ASP A 141 -8.93 -17.69 6.36
N TYR A 142 -7.99 -17.66 7.28
CA TYR A 142 -6.98 -16.61 7.34
C TYR A 142 -5.99 -16.69 6.18
N GLN A 143 -5.53 -17.89 5.82
CA GLN A 143 -4.65 -18.09 4.66
C GLN A 143 -5.33 -17.67 3.35
N GLU A 144 -6.62 -17.97 3.19
CA GLU A 144 -7.39 -17.54 2.03
C GLU A 144 -7.61 -16.01 2.01
N LEU A 145 -7.83 -15.40 3.16
CA LEU A 145 -7.87 -13.95 3.30
C LEU A 145 -6.53 -13.31 2.89
N GLN A 146 -5.41 -13.85 3.35
CA GLN A 146 -4.08 -13.36 3.00
C GLN A 146 -3.82 -13.42 1.50
N LYS A 147 -4.10 -14.57 0.85
CA LYS A 147 -3.96 -14.71 -0.60
C LYS A 147 -4.84 -13.72 -1.35
N ARG A 148 -6.11 -13.56 -0.94
CA ARG A 148 -7.07 -12.64 -1.57
C ARG A 148 -6.58 -11.20 -1.54
N TYR A 149 -6.03 -10.75 -0.41
CA TYR A 149 -5.54 -9.39 -0.21
C TYR A 149 -4.04 -9.22 -0.45
N LEU A 150 -3.36 -10.22 -1.01
CA LEU A 150 -1.92 -10.19 -1.28
C LEU A 150 -1.09 -9.82 -0.04
N LEU A 151 -1.53 -10.26 1.14
CA LEU A 151 -0.84 -10.01 2.40
C LEU A 151 0.18 -11.12 2.62
N THR A 152 1.40 -10.73 2.99
CA THR A 152 2.43 -11.65 3.46
C THR A 152 2.38 -11.76 4.97
N GLN A 153 2.45 -12.98 5.49
CA GLN A 153 2.54 -13.19 6.93
C GLN A 153 3.90 -12.74 7.44
N ALA A 154 3.91 -11.82 8.41
CA ALA A 154 5.03 -11.63 9.31
C ALA A 154 4.68 -12.29 10.64
N SER A 155 5.60 -13.09 11.18
CA SER A 155 5.49 -13.65 12.54
C SER A 155 6.71 -13.18 13.33
N LEU A 156 6.61 -11.95 13.83
CA LEU A 156 7.59 -11.36 14.73
C LEU A 156 7.18 -11.62 16.18
N SER A 157 8.12 -11.98 17.04
CA SER A 157 7.87 -12.05 18.49
C SER A 157 7.52 -10.66 19.05
N PRO A 158 6.92 -10.57 20.25
CA PRO A 158 6.68 -9.29 20.91
C PRO A 158 7.94 -8.42 21.01
N GLU A 159 9.09 -9.02 21.35
CA GLU A 159 10.38 -8.34 21.45
C GLU A 159 10.87 -7.84 20.08
N GLN A 160 10.74 -8.67 19.04
CA GLN A 160 11.11 -8.29 17.67
C GLN A 160 10.25 -7.13 17.16
N THR A 161 8.96 -7.11 17.51
CA THR A 161 8.03 -6.04 17.10
C THR A 161 8.41 -4.70 17.73
N GLN A 162 8.95 -4.69 18.96
CA GLN A 162 9.37 -3.46 19.63
C GLN A 162 10.63 -2.83 19.02
N THR A 163 11.53 -3.65 18.46
CA THR A 163 12.81 -3.19 17.89
C THR A 163 12.78 -3.02 16.38
N THR A 164 11.72 -3.47 15.71
CA THR A 164 11.62 -3.36 14.25
C THR A 164 11.17 -1.94 13.88
N HIS A 165 12.10 -1.15 13.35
CA HIS A 165 11.76 0.07 12.63
C HIS A 165 11.29 -0.33 11.23
N HIS A 166 9.97 -0.24 11.02
CA HIS A 166 9.34 -0.43 9.71
C HIS A 166 9.31 0.86 8.90
#